data_AF-A0A935P0U0-F1
#
_entry.id   AF-A0A935P0U0-F1
#
_cell.length_a   1.000
_cell.length_b   1.000
_cell.length_c   1.000
_cell.angle_alpha   90.00
_cell.angle_beta   90.00
_cell.angle_gamma   90.00
#
_symmetry.space_group_name_H-M   'P 1'
#
loop_
_entity.id
_entity.type
_entity.pdbx_description
1 polymer ?
#
loop_
_entity_poly.entity_id
_entity_poly.type
_entity_poly.pdbx_seq_one_letter_code
_entity_poly.pdbx_strand_id
1 'polypeptide(L)'
;MSPGESRLLQFVEARLESMLCRPAAWGSLESVEDQILQLLELRRFVLDPRADPQVSASNTQPLMRRYTRYISCVLPEATAAPLSLQLTARGRAEEFSALMRQFVQRDLTEVVAELGVSGEETLPADRLEVTARVLEGLGHAVRVRRPQEVPTALKFPDRKAS
;
A
#
# COMPACT_ATOMS: atom_id res chain seq x y z
N MET A 1 -8.90 19.06 -12.89
CA MET A 1 -7.69 18.28 -13.21
C MET A 1 -7.58 18.13 -14.73
N SER A 2 -6.38 18.07 -15.32
CA SER A 2 -6.22 17.84 -16.76
C SER A 2 -6.48 16.35 -17.11
N PRO A 3 -6.91 16.01 -18.34
CA PRO A 3 -7.08 14.62 -18.74
C PRO A 3 -5.81 13.76 -18.61
N GLY A 4 -4.63 14.37 -18.77
CA GLY A 4 -3.34 13.72 -18.58
C GLY A 4 -3.07 13.37 -17.12
N GLU A 5 -3.33 14.31 -16.20
CA GLU A 5 -3.23 14.10 -14.75
C GLU A 5 -4.15 12.96 -14.29
N SER A 6 -5.41 12.94 -14.76
CA SER A 6 -6.36 11.87 -14.43
C SER A 6 -5.89 10.49 -14.88
N ARG A 7 -5.36 10.38 -16.11
CA ARG A 7 -4.81 9.12 -16.62
C ARG A 7 -3.56 8.68 -15.86
N LEU A 8 -2.71 9.63 -15.48
CA LEU A 8 -1.51 9.34 -14.70
C LEU A 8 -1.87 8.82 -13.30
N LEU A 9 -2.86 9.42 -12.63
CA LEU A 9 -3.36 8.91 -11.35
C LEU A 9 -3.93 7.49 -11.49
N GLN A 10 -4.80 7.24 -12.48
CA GLN A 10 -5.33 5.90 -12.74
C GLN A 10 -4.23 4.87 -13.00
N PHE A 11 -3.18 5.25 -13.74
CA PHE A 11 -2.02 4.40 -13.96
C PHE A 11 -1.29 4.08 -12.66
N VAL A 12 -1.00 5.09 -11.84
CA VAL A 12 -0.33 4.91 -10.54
C VAL A 12 -1.13 3.95 -9.66
N GLU A 13 -2.46 4.11 -9.63
CA GLU A 13 -3.36 3.30 -8.82
C GLU A 13 -3.37 1.83 -9.25
N ALA A 14 -3.54 1.57 -10.55
CA ALA A 14 -3.49 0.21 -11.08
C ALA A 14 -2.15 -0.46 -10.81
N ARG A 15 -1.05 0.30 -10.83
CA ARG A 15 0.30 -0.21 -10.51
C ARG A 15 0.46 -0.53 -9.04
N LEU A 16 0.02 0.36 -8.14
CA LEU A 16 0.03 0.13 -6.69
C LEU A 16 -0.78 -1.11 -6.32
N GLU A 17 -2.01 -1.25 -6.85
CA GLU A 17 -2.85 -2.42 -6.60
C GLU A 17 -2.16 -3.72 -7.06
N SER A 18 -1.64 -3.73 -8.29
CA SER A 18 -0.98 -4.90 -8.86
C SER A 18 0.27 -5.31 -8.06
N MET A 19 1.10 -4.34 -7.65
CA MET A 19 2.29 -4.59 -6.82
C MET A 19 1.93 -5.15 -5.44
N LEU A 20 0.91 -4.61 -4.78
CA LEU A 20 0.47 -5.06 -3.47
C LEU A 20 -0.19 -6.44 -3.51
N CYS A 21 -0.87 -6.78 -4.60
CA CYS A 21 -1.54 -8.07 -4.79
C CYS A 21 -0.56 -9.20 -5.15
N ARG A 22 0.47 -8.93 -5.98
CA ARG A 22 1.42 -9.95 -6.46
C ARG A 22 2.86 -9.45 -6.47
N PRO A 23 3.46 -9.10 -5.32
CA PRO A 23 4.77 -8.45 -5.28
C PRO A 23 5.88 -9.27 -5.96
N ALA A 24 5.83 -10.60 -5.85
CA ALA A 24 6.83 -11.48 -6.49
C ALA A 24 6.86 -11.39 -8.04
N ALA A 25 5.80 -10.88 -8.69
CA ALA A 25 5.79 -10.66 -10.14
C ALA A 25 6.49 -9.35 -10.55
N TRP A 26 6.83 -8.50 -9.59
CA TRP A 26 7.36 -7.15 -9.80
C TRP A 26 8.83 -6.99 -9.39
N GLY A 27 9.42 -8.00 -8.75
CA GLY A 27 10.82 -8.00 -8.34
C GLY A 27 11.01 -8.52 -6.92
N SER A 28 12.16 -8.17 -6.34
CA SER A 28 12.40 -8.38 -4.90
C SER A 28 11.44 -7.52 -4.07
N LEU A 29 11.14 -7.95 -2.84
CA LEU A 29 10.28 -7.16 -1.95
C LEU A 29 10.84 -5.76 -1.69
N GLU A 30 12.16 -5.63 -1.60
CA GLU A 30 12.85 -4.34 -1.49
C GLU A 30 12.59 -3.45 -2.71
N SER A 31 12.77 -3.97 -3.92
CA SER A 31 12.49 -3.20 -5.13
C SER A 31 11.00 -2.82 -5.25
N VAL A 32 10.10 -3.70 -4.80
CA VAL A 32 8.66 -3.43 -4.79
C VAL A 32 8.31 -2.34 -3.77
N GLU A 33 8.93 -2.37 -2.59
CA GLU A 33 8.80 -1.34 -1.56
C GLU A 33 9.19 0.04 -2.11
N ASP A 34 10.37 0.14 -2.71
CA ASP A 34 10.86 1.39 -3.31
C ASP A 34 9.94 1.89 -4.43
N GLN A 35 9.49 1.00 -5.31
CA GLN A 35 8.57 1.36 -6.40
C GLN A 35 7.22 1.86 -5.87
N ILE A 36 6.68 1.24 -4.82
CA ILE A 36 5.44 1.72 -4.17
C ILE A 36 5.63 3.13 -3.61
N LEU A 37 6.75 3.37 -2.92
CA LEU A 37 7.05 4.68 -2.34
C LEU A 37 7.19 5.75 -3.44
N GLN A 38 7.90 5.45 -4.52
CA GLN A 38 8.02 6.36 -5.68
C GLN A 38 6.68 6.67 -6.33
N LEU A 39 5.80 5.67 -6.46
CA LEU A 39 4.46 5.84 -7.01
C LEU A 39 3.57 6.73 -6.13
N LEU A 40 3.65 6.59 -4.80
CA LEU A 40 2.95 7.48 -3.87
C LEU A 40 3.48 8.92 -3.96
N GLU A 41 4.78 9.10 -4.14
CA GLU A 41 5.39 10.42 -4.28
C GLU A 41 4.97 11.10 -5.59
N LEU A 42 4.98 10.35 -6.70
CA LEU A 42 4.45 10.81 -7.99
C LEU A 42 2.97 11.19 -7.88
N ARG A 43 2.16 10.38 -7.19
CA ARG A 43 0.74 10.69 -6.96
C ARG A 43 0.55 12.04 -6.29
N ARG A 44 1.33 12.33 -5.24
CA ARG A 44 1.26 13.61 -4.52
C ARG A 44 1.64 14.77 -5.40
N PHE A 45 2.70 14.62 -6.19
CA PHE A 45 3.12 15.64 -7.15
C PHE A 45 2.01 15.98 -8.16
N VAL A 46 1.28 14.96 -8.64
CA VAL A 46 0.16 15.16 -9.57
C VAL A 46 -1.05 15.81 -8.89
N LEU A 47 -1.31 15.49 -7.62
CA LEU A 47 -2.44 16.07 -6.87
C LEU A 47 -2.17 17.50 -6.40
N ASP A 48 -0.94 17.84 -6.04
CA ASP A 48 -0.55 19.18 -5.68
C ASP A 48 0.73 19.62 -6.40
N PRO A 49 0.59 20.07 -7.67
CA PRO A 49 1.74 20.55 -8.45
C PRO A 49 2.34 21.84 -7.90
N ARG A 50 1.63 22.54 -6.99
CA ARG A 50 2.04 23.80 -6.39
C ARG A 50 2.76 23.61 -5.05
N ALA A 51 2.83 22.38 -4.54
CA ALA A 51 3.69 22.05 -3.42
C ALA A 51 5.14 22.37 -3.82
N ASP A 52 5.62 23.53 -3.38
CA ASP A 52 6.88 24.11 -3.81
C ASP A 52 8.05 23.12 -3.56
N PRO A 53 8.72 22.64 -4.63
CA PRO A 53 9.87 21.76 -4.48
C PRO A 53 10.99 22.37 -3.64
N GLN A 54 11.12 23.71 -3.63
CA GLN A 54 12.18 24.41 -2.91
C GLN A 54 11.87 24.59 -1.41
N VAL A 55 10.61 24.77 -1.02
CA VAL A 55 10.21 24.79 0.40
C VAL A 55 10.26 23.38 1.01
N SER A 56 10.08 22.34 0.19
CA SER A 56 10.16 20.93 0.60
C SER A 56 11.59 20.39 0.78
N ALA A 57 12.62 21.02 0.19
CA ALA A 57 14.01 20.56 0.30
C ALA A 57 14.56 20.63 1.75
N SER A 58 14.09 21.58 2.55
CA SER A 58 14.42 21.71 3.99
C SER A 58 13.59 20.77 4.87
N ASN A 59 12.50 20.20 4.35
CA ASN A 59 11.47 19.56 5.14
C ASN A 59 11.36 18.11 4.66
N THR A 60 12.24 17.24 5.17
CA THR A 60 12.33 15.79 4.93
C THR A 60 11.06 15.22 4.28
N GLN A 61 11.18 14.70 3.04
CA GLN A 61 10.06 14.22 2.21
C GLN A 61 8.87 13.71 3.07
N PRO A 62 7.70 14.38 3.05
CA PRO A 62 6.57 14.05 3.93
C PRO A 62 6.13 12.59 3.83
N LEU A 63 6.44 11.90 2.71
CA LEU A 63 6.18 10.48 2.54
C LEU A 63 7.09 9.63 3.43
N MET A 64 8.41 9.85 3.36
CA MET A 64 9.38 9.11 4.17
C MET A 64 9.12 9.27 5.66
N ARG A 65 8.78 10.48 6.13
CA ARG A 65 8.43 10.70 7.54
C ARG A 65 7.20 9.91 7.97
N ARG A 66 6.16 9.88 7.13
CA ARG A 66 4.94 9.09 7.37
C ARG A 66 5.25 7.60 7.36
N TYR A 67 6.08 7.16 6.41
CA TYR A 67 6.51 5.78 6.29
C TYR A 67 7.30 5.30 7.50
N THR A 68 8.35 6.02 7.90
CA THR A 68 9.14 5.68 9.09
C THR A 68 8.27 5.67 10.35
N ARG A 69 7.39 6.66 10.54
CA ARG A 69 6.44 6.68 11.66
C ARG A 69 5.54 5.45 11.64
N TYR A 70 5.00 5.10 10.48
CA TYR A 70 4.17 3.92 10.33
C TYR A 70 4.92 2.64 10.70
N ILE A 71 6.13 2.42 10.17
CA ILE A 71 6.96 1.26 10.50
C ILE A 71 7.20 1.19 12.01
N SER A 72 7.57 2.31 12.65
CA SER A 72 7.78 2.36 14.11
C SER A 72 6.52 2.02 14.92
N CYS A 73 5.32 2.20 14.36
CA CYS A 73 4.08 1.79 15.02
C CYS A 73 3.78 0.30 14.87
N VAL A 74 4.11 -0.31 13.71
CA VAL A 74 3.73 -1.70 13.41
C VAL A 74 4.83 -2.72 13.71
N LEU A 75 6.09 -2.29 13.80
CA LEU A 75 7.23 -3.10 14.17
C LEU A 75 7.88 -2.57 15.46
N PRO A 76 7.70 -3.26 16.60
CA PRO A 76 8.52 -3.03 17.78
C PRO A 76 9.99 -3.20 17.37
N GLU A 77 10.85 -2.23 17.68
CA GLU A 77 12.27 -2.21 17.25
C GLU A 77 12.48 -2.02 15.73
N ALA A 78 11.62 -1.23 15.09
CA ALA A 78 11.85 -0.76 13.74
C ALA A 78 13.24 -0.12 13.58
N THR A 79 13.99 -0.53 12.57
CA THR A 79 15.25 0.11 12.17
C THR A 79 15.03 1.05 10.99
N ALA A 80 16.10 1.74 10.57
CA ALA A 80 16.07 2.57 9.36
C ALA A 80 16.11 1.77 8.05
N ALA A 81 16.23 0.44 8.12
CA ALA A 81 16.23 -0.42 6.93
C ALA A 81 14.83 -0.51 6.31
N PRO A 82 14.72 -0.83 5.00
CA PRO A 82 13.45 -1.15 4.36
C PRO A 82 12.64 -2.21 5.11
N LEU A 83 11.31 -2.06 5.12
CA LEU A 83 10.35 -2.98 5.75
C LEU A 83 10.57 -4.41 5.25
N SER A 84 10.76 -4.58 3.95
CA SER A 84 11.05 -5.86 3.29
C SER A 84 12.25 -6.58 3.92
N LEU A 85 13.37 -5.90 4.11
CA LEU A 85 14.57 -6.46 4.75
C LEU A 85 14.31 -6.77 6.23
N GLN A 86 13.64 -5.86 6.93
CA GLN A 86 13.27 -6.02 8.33
C GLN A 86 12.35 -7.21 8.60
N LEU A 87 11.41 -7.50 7.69
CA LEU A 87 10.53 -8.65 7.77
C LEU A 87 11.24 -9.94 7.39
N THR A 88 12.07 -9.90 6.33
CA THR A 88 12.85 -11.07 5.90
C THR A 88 13.80 -11.54 6.98
N ALA A 89 14.54 -10.62 7.62
CA ALA A 89 15.45 -10.93 8.71
C ALA A 89 14.75 -11.57 9.93
N ARG A 90 13.45 -11.31 10.11
CA ARG A 90 12.62 -11.86 11.19
C ARG A 90 11.79 -13.09 10.76
N GLY A 91 11.96 -13.56 9.52
CA GLY A 91 11.19 -14.67 8.98
C GLY A 91 9.70 -14.39 8.78
N ARG A 92 9.33 -13.11 8.57
CA ARG A 92 7.93 -12.61 8.45
C ARG A 92 7.67 -11.98 7.08
N ALA A 93 8.38 -12.42 6.04
CA ALA A 93 8.32 -11.81 4.70
C ALA A 93 6.91 -11.84 4.08
N GLU A 94 6.10 -12.83 4.46
CA GLU A 94 4.70 -12.98 4.07
C GLU A 94 3.78 -11.84 4.55
N GLU A 95 4.19 -11.11 5.60
CA GLU A 95 3.43 -9.97 6.12
C GLU A 95 3.61 -8.70 5.28
N PHE A 96 4.59 -8.68 4.37
CA PHE A 96 4.95 -7.51 3.58
C PHE A 96 3.75 -6.87 2.87
N SER A 97 3.00 -7.67 2.12
CA SER A 97 1.85 -7.16 1.36
C SER A 97 0.76 -6.58 2.25
N ALA A 98 0.52 -7.17 3.42
CA ALA A 98 -0.49 -6.70 4.35
C ALA A 98 -0.08 -5.36 4.98
N LEU A 99 1.17 -5.27 5.45
CA LEU A 99 1.70 -4.06 6.08
C LEU A 99 1.87 -2.92 5.06
N MET A 100 2.33 -3.20 3.84
CA MET A 100 2.42 -2.18 2.79
C MET A 100 1.04 -1.69 2.35
N ARG A 101 0.03 -2.58 2.29
CA ARG A 101 -1.35 -2.18 1.98
C ARG A 101 -1.92 -1.23 3.03
N GLN A 102 -1.72 -1.55 4.31
CA GLN A 102 -2.13 -0.69 5.43
C GLN A 102 -1.45 0.67 5.36
N PHE A 103 -0.14 0.71 5.06
CA PHE A 103 0.58 1.97 4.86
C PHE A 103 -0.02 2.79 3.72
N VAL A 104 -0.20 2.19 2.54
CA VAL A 104 -0.77 2.88 1.38
C VAL A 104 -2.16 3.44 1.69
N GLN A 105 -3.04 2.66 2.32
CA GLN A 105 -4.38 3.12 2.71
C GLN A 105 -4.32 4.32 3.67
N ARG A 106 -3.44 4.26 4.67
CA ARG A 106 -3.24 5.36 5.62
C ARG A 106 -2.72 6.60 4.93
N ASP A 107 -1.72 6.46 4.06
CA ASP A 107 -1.11 7.57 3.32
C ASP A 107 -2.15 8.29 2.45
N LEU A 108 -2.95 7.53 1.72
CA LEU A 108 -4.02 8.07 0.87
C LEU A 108 -5.06 8.83 1.69
N THR A 109 -5.42 8.33 2.86
CA THR A 109 -6.38 8.98 3.77
C THR A 109 -5.81 10.28 4.33
N GLU A 110 -4.55 10.28 4.77
CA GLU A 110 -3.88 11.47 5.30
C GLU A 110 -3.71 12.56 4.22
N VAL A 111 -3.37 12.19 2.98
CA VAL A 111 -3.26 13.16 1.87
C VAL A 111 -4.62 13.78 1.52
N VAL A 112 -5.71 13.01 1.53
CA VAL A 112 -7.06 13.57 1.32
C VAL A 112 -7.43 14.54 2.44
N ALA A 113 -7.11 14.21 3.69
CA ALA A 113 -7.35 15.09 4.82
C ALA A 113 -6.53 16.39 4.71
N GLU A 114 -5.24 16.32 4.37
CA GLU A 114 -4.36 17.48 4.16
C GLU A 114 -4.91 18.40 3.05
N LEU A 115 -5.31 17.82 1.93
CA LEU A 115 -5.87 18.54 0.80
C LEU A 115 -7.26 19.13 1.10
N GLY A 116 -8.04 18.49 1.98
CA GLY A 116 -9.37 18.98 2.40
C GLY A 116 -9.32 20.03 3.52
N VAL A 117 -8.23 20.10 4.29
CA VAL A 117 -8.02 21.08 5.37
C VAL A 117 -7.30 22.34 4.86
N SER A 118 -6.48 22.23 3.81
CA SER A 118 -5.70 23.36 3.26
C SER A 118 -6.50 24.36 2.40
N GLY A 119 -7.79 24.17 2.18
CA GLY A 119 -8.56 25.07 1.30
C GLY A 119 -9.99 25.31 1.75
N GLU A 120 -10.35 26.59 1.88
CA GLU A 120 -11.72 27.09 1.66
C GLU A 120 -12.24 26.73 0.25
N GLU A 121 -11.38 26.21 -0.64
CA GLU A 121 -11.75 25.52 -1.88
C GLU A 121 -11.92 24.01 -1.61
N THR A 122 -13.16 23.55 -1.62
CA THR A 122 -13.50 22.12 -1.79
C THR A 122 -12.65 21.52 -2.89
N LEU A 123 -11.88 20.47 -2.57
CA LEU A 123 -11.21 19.64 -3.57
C LEU A 123 -12.19 19.31 -4.69
N PRO A 124 -11.80 19.47 -5.96
CA PRO A 124 -12.68 19.13 -7.06
C PRO A 124 -13.04 17.63 -6.93
N ALA A 125 -14.32 17.31 -7.12
CA ALA A 125 -14.90 16.01 -6.82
C ALA A 125 -14.18 14.85 -7.53
N ASP A 126 -13.56 15.14 -8.69
CA ASP A 126 -12.74 14.23 -9.47
C ASP A 126 -11.55 13.65 -8.66
N ARG A 127 -10.91 14.44 -7.79
CA ARG A 127 -9.77 14.00 -6.97
C ARG A 127 -10.17 13.11 -5.80
N LEU A 128 -11.32 13.41 -5.19
CA LEU A 128 -11.89 12.62 -4.11
C LEU A 128 -12.39 11.27 -4.61
N GLU A 129 -13.07 11.26 -5.76
CA GLU A 129 -13.58 10.04 -6.40
C GLU A 129 -12.43 9.09 -6.77
N VAL A 130 -11.35 9.63 -7.34
CA VAL A 130 -10.14 8.87 -7.67
C VAL A 130 -9.55 8.23 -6.42
N THR A 131 -9.39 8.98 -5.31
CA THR A 131 -8.88 8.39 -4.06
C THR A 131 -9.81 7.35 -3.45
N ALA A 132 -11.12 7.55 -3.51
CA ALA A 132 -12.11 6.62 -2.99
C ALA A 132 -12.05 5.27 -3.72
N ARG A 133 -11.92 5.27 -5.05
CA ARG A 133 -11.76 4.05 -5.85
C ARG A 133 -10.53 3.24 -5.43
N VAL A 134 -9.44 3.89 -5.04
CA VAL A 134 -8.24 3.20 -4.53
C VAL A 134 -8.52 2.52 -3.21
N LEU A 135 -9.16 3.22 -2.27
CA LEU A 135 -9.51 2.64 -0.98
C LEU A 135 -10.45 1.42 -1.15
N GLU A 136 -11.39 1.50 -2.09
CA GLU A 136 -12.28 0.39 -2.45
C GLU A 136 -11.51 -0.80 -3.05
N GLY A 137 -10.65 -0.58 -4.06
CA GLY A 137 -9.81 -1.62 -4.66
C GLY A 137 -8.87 -2.27 -3.65
N LEU A 138 -8.30 -1.47 -2.75
CA LEU A 138 -7.45 -1.97 -1.66
C LEU A 138 -8.25 -2.75 -0.60
N GLY A 139 -9.51 -2.39 -0.35
CA GLY A 139 -10.42 -3.11 0.54
C GLY A 139 -10.94 -4.43 -0.04
N HIS A 140 -11.10 -4.52 -1.37
CA HIS A 140 -11.60 -5.73 -2.03
C HIS A 140 -10.60 -6.89 -2.10
N ALA A 141 -9.28 -6.65 -2.06
CA ALA A 141 -8.31 -7.76 -2.07
C ALA A 141 -8.22 -8.55 -0.73
N VAL A 142 -8.97 -8.15 0.31
CA VAL A 142 -9.01 -8.87 1.61
C VAL A 142 -10.04 -10.02 1.61
N ARG A 143 -10.85 -10.19 0.55
CA ARG A 143 -11.71 -11.36 0.38
C ARG A 143 -11.30 -12.14 -0.86
N VAL A 144 -10.47 -13.18 -0.71
CA VAL A 144 -10.71 -14.57 -1.14
C VAL A 144 -9.52 -15.43 -0.64
N ARG A 145 -9.66 -16.05 0.54
CA ARG A 145 -9.30 -17.47 0.68
C ARG A 145 -10.60 -18.19 0.96
N ARG A 146 -11.09 -18.94 -0.03
CA ARG A 146 -12.09 -19.98 0.24
C ARG A 146 -11.48 -20.93 1.29
N PRO A 147 -12.24 -21.37 2.30
CA PRO A 147 -11.81 -22.48 3.15
C PRO A 147 -11.46 -23.66 2.24
N GLN A 148 -10.21 -24.11 2.33
CA GLN A 148 -9.74 -25.32 1.67
C GLN A 148 -10.58 -26.47 2.25
N GLU A 149 -11.40 -27.10 1.41
CA GLU A 149 -12.11 -28.31 1.81
C GLU A 149 -11.08 -29.34 2.28
N VAL A 150 -11.25 -29.77 3.54
CA VAL A 150 -10.45 -30.81 4.15
C VAL A 150 -10.68 -32.10 3.35
N PRO A 151 -9.62 -32.80 2.87
CA PRO A 151 -9.79 -34.10 2.25
C PRO A 151 -10.24 -35.08 3.33
N THR A 152 -11.55 -35.31 3.39
CA THR A 152 -12.13 -36.39 4.20
C THR A 152 -12.05 -37.68 3.41
N ALA A 153 -11.03 -38.51 3.69
CA ALA A 153 -11.13 -39.98 3.63
C ALA A 153 -9.79 -40.63 4.02
N LEU A 154 -9.50 -40.71 5.32
CA LEU A 154 -8.65 -41.77 5.85
C LEU A 154 -9.55 -43.00 6.11
N LYS A 155 -9.62 -43.91 5.13
CA LYS A 155 -10.21 -45.24 5.33
C LYS A 155 -9.23 -46.06 6.17
N PHE A 156 -9.62 -46.41 7.40
CA PHE A 156 -8.94 -47.42 8.20
C PHE A 156 -9.44 -48.81 7.80
N PRO A 157 -8.55 -49.82 7.68
CA PRO A 157 -8.95 -51.19 7.39
C PRO A 157 -9.53 -51.87 8.65
N ASP A 158 -10.65 -52.55 8.48
CA ASP A 158 -11.30 -53.38 9.50
C ASP A 158 -10.35 -54.47 10.02
N ARG A 159 -10.05 -54.40 11.33
CA ARG A 159 -9.45 -55.51 12.06
C ARG A 159 -10.53 -56.56 12.32
N LYS A 160 -10.41 -57.71 11.66
CA LYS A 160 -11.10 -58.94 12.05
C LYS A 160 -10.67 -59.32 13.48
N ALA A 161 -11.65 -59.52 14.36
CA ALA A 161 -11.48 -60.27 15.59
C ALA A 161 -12.25 -61.58 15.47
N SER A 162 -11.54 -62.65 15.80
CA SER A 162 -11.94 -64.06 15.85
C SER A 162 -12.96 -64.35 16.94
#